data_AF-A0A7Y3TMG7-F1
#
_entry.id   AF-A0A7Y3TMG7-F1
#
_cell.length_a   1.000
_cell.length_b   1.000
_cell.length_c   1.000
_cell.angle_alpha   90.00
_cell.angle_beta   90.00
_cell.angle_gamma   90.00
#
_symmetry.space_group_name_H-M   'P 1'
#
loop_
_entity.id
_entity.type
_entity.pdbx_description
1 polymer ?
#
loop_
_entity_poly.entity_id
_entity_poly.type
_entity_poly.pdbx_seq_one_letter_code
_entity_poly.pdbx_strand_id
1 'polypeptide(L)'
;MNQYFATVARGLEALAAKELEQLGAHAVEPGFCGAAFKGDRALLYRVNLWARLPFRILMKLHEFPCRDAEELYSGIQTIDWSTYLTPDLTLAVNATGKSERLNHTHFTALQVKTAIVDQQQKTLGDRSDVELQTPDVQISVHIDRDVCTVSLDSSGKSLHRRGYRPAVGAAPLKESLAAALIQLSGWQPEQMFYDPLCGSGTLPLEASLKALNIAPGLFREQFGFETWLDADPALLGQLIQEAEESQRDNLPAPIWGSDRDEAVIEQAISNATNCGVLNHIYFAPIDLADVVAPTDSGVLFCNPPYGERLGRDSDLGAFYKQLGDVLKHRFKGWTAFVLSGNKELSQSIGLKSSQRMAVYNGALPCQLMKYELY
;
A
#
# COMPACT_ATOMS: atom_id res chain seq x y z
N MET A 1 5.63 25.90 2.68
CA MET A 1 5.70 24.42 2.65
C MET A 1 4.52 23.90 3.43
N ASN A 2 3.75 23.01 2.81
CA ASN A 2 2.56 22.43 3.42
C ASN A 2 2.96 21.25 4.33
N GLN A 3 2.08 20.89 5.25
CA GLN A 3 2.24 19.72 6.11
C GLN A 3 1.43 18.56 5.53
N TYR A 4 2.07 17.41 5.41
CA TYR A 4 1.50 16.20 4.85
C TYR A 4 1.61 15.04 5.85
N PHE A 5 0.75 14.04 5.69
CA PHE A 5 0.81 12.79 6.44
C PHE A 5 0.57 11.61 5.51
N ALA A 6 1.52 10.68 5.48
CA ALA A 6 1.39 9.43 4.75
C ALA A 6 0.91 8.33 5.70
N THR A 7 -0.27 7.77 5.46
CA THR A 7 -0.79 6.63 6.23
C THR A 7 -0.17 5.33 5.73
N VAL A 8 0.24 4.44 6.63
CA VAL A 8 0.88 3.15 6.28
C VAL A 8 0.37 2.02 7.19
N ALA A 9 0.75 0.78 6.84
CA ALA A 9 0.51 -0.34 7.75
C ALA A 9 1.32 -0.16 9.04
N ARG A 10 0.76 -0.62 10.16
CA ARG A 10 1.46 -0.69 11.44
C ARG A 10 2.79 -1.45 11.29
N GLY A 11 3.86 -0.89 11.86
CA GLY A 11 5.20 -1.47 11.83
C GLY A 11 6.01 -1.10 10.58
N LEU A 12 5.44 -0.38 9.62
CA LEU A 12 6.14 0.10 8.42
C LEU A 12 6.52 1.58 8.47
N GLU A 13 6.29 2.26 9.59
CA GLU A 13 6.41 3.72 9.70
C GLU A 13 7.85 4.19 9.47
N ALA A 14 8.83 3.50 10.05
CA ALA A 14 10.25 3.80 9.83
C ALA A 14 10.71 3.52 8.39
N LEU A 15 10.10 2.55 7.72
CA LEU A 15 10.43 2.22 6.33
C LEU A 15 9.82 3.24 5.36
N ALA A 16 8.57 3.64 5.61
CA ALA A 16 7.91 4.69 4.87
C ALA A 16 8.57 6.05 5.06
N ALA A 17 9.08 6.35 6.26
CA ALA A 17 9.86 7.57 6.48
C ALA A 17 11.08 7.64 5.54
N LYS A 18 11.83 6.54 5.40
CA LYS A 18 12.95 6.44 4.47
C LYS A 18 12.51 6.59 3.01
N GLU A 19 11.39 5.99 2.62
CA GLU A 19 10.83 6.16 1.26
C GLU A 19 10.46 7.63 0.99
N LEU A 20 9.84 8.32 1.95
CA LEU A 20 9.50 9.74 1.81
C LEU A 20 10.74 10.62 1.69
N GLU A 21 11.78 10.38 2.51
CA GLU A 21 13.07 11.08 2.41
C GLU A 21 13.71 10.90 1.03
N GLN A 22 13.69 9.67 0.49
CA GLN A 22 14.20 9.37 -0.86
C GLN A 22 13.44 10.11 -1.96
N LEU A 23 12.15 10.38 -1.76
CA LEU A 23 11.32 11.16 -2.69
C LEU A 23 11.48 12.68 -2.53
N GLY A 24 12.33 13.12 -1.60
CA GLY A 24 12.64 14.53 -1.37
C GLY A 24 11.82 15.19 -0.26
N ALA A 25 11.17 14.40 0.59
CA ALA A 25 10.42 14.95 1.73
C ALA A 25 11.35 15.53 2.80
N HIS A 26 10.90 16.61 3.45
CA HIS A 26 11.61 17.26 4.54
C HIS A 26 10.91 17.04 5.87
N ALA A 27 11.68 17.12 6.97
CA ALA A 27 11.17 16.99 8.34
C ALA A 27 10.26 15.76 8.50
N VAL A 28 10.75 14.61 8.03
CA VAL A 28 10.00 13.36 8.05
C VAL A 28 10.00 12.80 9.48
N GLU A 29 8.81 12.64 10.04
CA GLU A 29 8.60 12.20 11.41
C GLU A 29 7.68 10.97 11.41
N PRO A 30 8.21 9.76 11.65
CA PRO A 30 7.38 8.56 11.78
C PRO A 30 6.50 8.68 13.02
N GLY A 31 5.21 8.39 12.86
CA GLY A 31 4.20 8.37 13.92
C GLY A 31 3.56 6.99 14.05
N PHE A 32 2.37 6.93 14.63
CA PHE A 32 1.59 5.69 14.68
C PHE A 32 0.89 5.45 13.32
N CYS A 33 1.14 4.32 12.67
CA CYS A 33 0.54 3.95 11.38
C CYS A 33 0.70 5.01 10.27
N GLY A 34 1.79 5.79 10.30
CA GLY A 34 2.05 6.83 9.32
C GLY A 34 3.34 7.60 9.57
N ALA A 35 3.61 8.56 8.70
CA ALA A 35 4.71 9.52 8.86
C ALA A 35 4.26 10.91 8.42
N ALA A 36 4.52 11.91 9.25
CA ALA A 36 4.35 13.32 8.91
C ALA A 36 5.55 13.80 8.10
N PHE A 37 5.33 14.72 7.17
CA PHE A 37 6.41 15.32 6.38
C PHE A 37 6.00 16.70 5.85
N LYS A 38 6.96 17.45 5.32
CA LYS A 38 6.75 18.76 4.70
C LYS A 38 7.27 18.79 3.28
N GLY A 39 6.58 19.54 2.44
CA GLY A 39 7.02 19.81 1.07
C GLY A 39 6.16 20.82 0.34
N ASP A 40 6.43 20.97 -0.95
CA ASP A 40 5.62 21.72 -1.89
C ASP A 40 4.62 20.81 -2.62
N ARG A 41 3.86 21.39 -3.56
CA ARG A 41 2.87 20.66 -4.35
C ARG A 41 3.51 19.62 -5.26
N ALA A 42 4.70 19.89 -5.81
CA ALA A 42 5.44 18.93 -6.62
C ALA A 42 5.77 17.68 -5.81
N LEU A 43 6.17 17.82 -4.54
CA LEU A 43 6.35 16.67 -3.66
C LEU A 43 5.04 15.91 -3.41
N LEU A 44 3.91 16.60 -3.18
CA LEU A 44 2.62 15.94 -2.99
C LEU A 44 2.26 15.03 -4.17
N TYR A 45 2.42 15.52 -5.40
CA TYR A 45 2.14 14.77 -6.62
C TYR A 45 3.15 13.63 -6.79
N ARG A 46 4.45 13.91 -6.60
CA ARG A 46 5.51 12.91 -6.67
C ARG A 46 5.30 11.77 -5.69
N VAL A 47 4.92 12.05 -4.44
CA VAL A 47 4.69 11.00 -3.43
C VAL A 47 3.48 10.14 -3.79
N ASN A 48 2.38 10.73 -4.30
CA ASN A 48 1.25 9.94 -4.79
C ASN A 48 1.61 9.05 -6.00
N LEU A 49 2.48 9.55 -6.88
CA LEU A 49 2.94 8.84 -8.07
C LEU A 49 3.91 7.70 -7.73
N TRP A 50 4.87 7.94 -6.83
CA TRP A 50 6.03 7.07 -6.63
C TRP A 50 6.00 6.19 -5.39
N ALA A 51 5.33 6.61 -4.32
CA ALA A 51 5.41 5.90 -3.05
C ALA A 51 4.74 4.53 -3.13
N ARG A 52 5.42 3.49 -2.62
CA ARG A 52 4.96 2.10 -2.73
C ARG A 52 4.29 1.61 -1.45
N LEU A 53 4.65 2.20 -0.31
CA LEU A 53 4.23 1.78 1.03
C LEU A 53 2.95 2.49 1.51
N PRO A 54 2.81 3.83 1.35
CA PRO A 54 1.64 4.56 1.81
C PRO A 54 0.33 4.07 1.21
N PHE A 55 -0.75 4.27 1.96
CA PHE A 55 -2.12 3.99 1.53
C PHE A 55 -2.84 5.25 1.08
N ARG A 56 -2.55 6.38 1.73
CA ARG A 56 -3.15 7.70 1.50
C ARG A 56 -2.16 8.78 1.90
N ILE A 57 -2.10 9.86 1.14
CA ILE A 57 -1.32 11.06 1.43
C ILE A 57 -2.30 12.19 1.75
N LEU A 58 -2.24 12.67 2.99
CA LEU A 58 -3.16 13.66 3.54
C LEU A 58 -2.49 15.02 3.62
N MET A 59 -3.12 16.07 3.08
CA MET A 59 -2.69 17.46 3.26
C MET A 59 -3.41 18.08 4.45
N LYS A 60 -2.67 18.37 5.52
CA LYS A 60 -3.22 18.93 6.75
C LYS A 60 -3.68 20.37 6.50
N LEU A 61 -4.97 20.63 6.76
CA LEU A 61 -5.58 21.94 6.66
C LEU A 61 -5.56 22.66 8.00
N HIS A 62 -6.00 21.96 9.05
CA HIS A 62 -6.20 22.55 10.36
C HIS A 62 -6.10 21.52 11.48
N GLU A 63 -5.84 22.00 12.69
CA GLU A 63 -5.81 21.20 13.91
C GLU A 63 -6.36 22.03 15.06
N PHE A 64 -7.28 21.44 15.84
CA PHE A 64 -7.93 22.14 16.95
C PHE A 64 -8.35 21.17 18.06
N PRO A 65 -8.50 21.65 19.31
CA PRO A 65 -9.09 20.86 20.40
C PRO A 65 -10.52 20.42 20.07
N CYS A 66 -10.84 19.17 20.33
CA CYS A 66 -12.11 18.55 19.99
C CYS A 66 -12.46 17.43 20.97
N ARG A 67 -13.20 17.78 22.02
CA ARG A 67 -13.66 16.87 23.07
C ARG A 67 -15.00 16.24 22.72
N ASP A 68 -15.89 16.99 22.07
CA ASP A 68 -17.25 16.58 21.73
C ASP A 68 -17.72 17.16 20.37
N ALA A 69 -18.98 16.87 20.02
CA ALA A 69 -19.55 17.21 18.72
C ALA A 69 -19.69 18.72 18.49
N GLU A 70 -19.88 19.52 19.55
CA GLU A 70 -20.03 20.98 19.44
C GLU A 70 -18.69 21.64 19.14
N GLU A 71 -17.62 21.22 19.84
CA GLU A 71 -16.26 21.64 19.53
C GLU A 71 -15.83 21.19 18.13
N LEU A 72 -16.19 19.97 17.72
CA LEU A 72 -15.96 19.48 16.35
C LEU A 72 -16.61 20.38 15.31
N TYR A 73 -17.91 20.63 15.45
CA TYR A 73 -18.67 21.45 14.51
C TYR A 73 -18.08 22.86 14.43
N SER A 74 -17.83 23.48 15.59
CA SER A 74 -17.28 24.84 15.68
C SER A 74 -15.89 24.94 15.07
N GLY A 75 -15.02 23.96 15.33
CA GLY A 75 -13.68 23.91 14.73
C GLY A 75 -13.71 23.75 13.21
N ILE A 76 -14.59 22.90 12.68
CA ILE A 76 -14.78 22.76 11.22
C ILE A 76 -15.27 24.07 10.58
N GLN A 77 -16.16 24.81 11.25
CA GLN A 77 -16.67 26.11 10.79
C GLN A 77 -15.59 27.21 10.73
N THR A 78 -14.45 27.04 11.40
CA THR A 78 -13.34 28.03 11.34
C THR A 78 -12.53 27.96 10.05
N ILE A 79 -12.61 26.85 9.31
CA ILE A 79 -11.92 26.66 8.04
C ILE A 79 -12.72 27.37 6.96
N ASP A 80 -12.08 28.19 6.15
CA ASP A 80 -12.70 28.77 4.95
C ASP A 80 -12.77 27.71 3.84
N TRP A 81 -13.90 26.98 3.80
CA TRP A 81 -14.08 25.89 2.84
C TRP A 81 -14.19 26.38 1.39
N SER A 82 -14.46 27.66 1.14
CA SER A 82 -14.51 28.22 -0.22
C SER A 82 -13.15 28.18 -0.93
N THR A 83 -12.05 28.03 -0.17
CA THR A 83 -10.71 27.82 -0.71
C THR A 83 -10.49 26.41 -1.27
N TYR A 84 -11.30 25.43 -0.86
CA TYR A 84 -11.07 24.00 -1.15
C TYR A 84 -12.24 23.28 -1.82
N LEU A 85 -13.47 23.76 -1.61
CA LEU A 85 -14.69 23.10 -2.05
C LEU A 85 -15.78 24.13 -2.38
N THR A 86 -16.23 24.12 -3.63
CA THR A 86 -17.37 24.90 -4.12
C THR A 86 -18.62 24.01 -4.24
N PRO A 87 -19.84 24.59 -4.23
CA PRO A 87 -21.09 23.82 -4.30
C PRO A 87 -21.26 22.91 -5.54
N ASP A 88 -20.57 23.20 -6.63
CA ASP A 88 -20.55 22.38 -7.86
C ASP A 88 -19.72 21.09 -7.72
N LEU A 89 -18.85 21.00 -6.71
CA LEU A 89 -18.05 19.82 -6.39
C LEU A 89 -18.76 18.96 -5.35
N THR A 90 -18.62 17.64 -5.48
CA THR A 90 -19.09 16.66 -4.51
C THR A 90 -18.09 16.44 -3.38
N LEU A 91 -18.56 16.11 -2.18
CA LEU A 91 -17.70 15.78 -1.04
C LEU A 91 -17.97 14.39 -0.45
N ALA A 92 -16.93 13.84 0.19
CA ALA A 92 -17.06 12.77 1.17
C ALA A 92 -16.20 13.05 2.40
N VAL A 93 -16.66 12.59 3.56
CA VAL A 93 -15.89 12.68 4.80
C VAL A 93 -15.58 11.28 5.31
N ASN A 94 -14.31 11.05 5.63
CA ASN A 94 -13.85 9.87 6.34
C ASN A 94 -13.28 10.28 7.70
N ALA A 95 -13.77 9.65 8.77
CA ALA A 95 -13.30 9.90 10.12
C ALA A 95 -12.60 8.66 10.69
N THR A 96 -11.50 8.89 11.41
CA THR A 96 -10.74 7.87 12.12
C THR A 96 -10.39 8.35 13.54
N GLY A 97 -9.99 7.41 14.39
CA GLY A 97 -9.75 7.73 15.79
C GLY A 97 -11.03 7.93 16.60
N LYS A 98 -10.89 8.34 17.85
CA LYS A 98 -11.99 8.53 18.80
C LYS A 98 -11.57 9.37 20.00
N SER A 99 -12.51 10.07 20.61
CA SER A 99 -12.41 10.58 21.97
C SER A 99 -13.39 9.85 22.89
N GLU A 100 -13.40 10.18 24.19
CA GLU A 100 -14.37 9.63 25.13
C GLU A 100 -15.82 9.95 24.72
N ARG A 101 -16.06 11.16 24.19
CA ARG A 101 -17.41 11.63 23.80
C ARG A 101 -17.69 11.51 22.30
N LEU A 102 -16.67 11.28 21.47
CA LEU A 102 -16.79 10.99 20.03
C LEU A 102 -16.21 9.60 19.73
N ASN A 103 -16.99 8.57 20.04
CA ASN A 103 -16.58 7.16 19.92
C ASN A 103 -17.09 6.46 18.64
N HIS A 104 -17.86 7.16 17.81
CA HIS A 104 -18.44 6.63 16.57
C HIS A 104 -17.97 7.44 15.36
N THR A 105 -17.04 6.87 14.58
CA THR A 105 -16.45 7.55 13.42
C THR A 105 -17.47 7.96 12.37
N HIS A 106 -18.50 7.14 12.12
CA HIS A 106 -19.56 7.50 11.18
C HIS A 106 -20.32 8.76 11.61
N PHE A 107 -20.61 8.90 12.91
CA PHE A 107 -21.23 10.09 13.47
C PHE A 107 -20.32 11.31 13.33
N THR A 108 -19.02 11.17 13.66
CA THR A 108 -18.01 12.22 13.45
C THR A 108 -17.98 12.71 12.00
N ALA A 109 -17.96 11.78 11.03
CA ALA A 109 -17.94 12.13 9.61
C ALA A 109 -19.21 12.89 9.19
N LEU A 110 -20.38 12.48 9.70
CA LEU A 110 -21.64 13.18 9.43
C LEU A 110 -21.64 14.59 10.00
N GLN A 111 -21.14 14.79 11.23
CA GLN A 111 -21.06 16.12 11.86
C GLN A 111 -20.16 17.07 11.07
N VAL A 112 -18.99 16.60 10.64
CA VAL A 112 -18.07 17.38 9.80
C VAL A 112 -18.74 17.75 8.48
N LYS A 113 -19.38 16.78 7.81
CA LYS A 113 -20.11 17.02 6.56
C LYS A 113 -21.22 18.07 6.74
N THR A 114 -21.97 18.01 7.84
CA THR A 114 -23.01 19.00 8.15
C THR A 114 -22.41 20.38 8.36
N ALA A 115 -21.32 20.51 9.12
CA ALA A 115 -20.64 21.78 9.31
C ALA A 115 -20.17 22.42 7.99
N ILE A 116 -19.57 21.65 7.09
CA ILE A 116 -19.12 22.14 5.78
C ILE A 116 -20.30 22.67 4.96
N VAL A 117 -21.36 21.87 4.85
CA VAL A 117 -22.56 22.21 4.06
C VAL A 117 -23.30 23.40 4.64
N ASP A 118 -23.41 23.51 5.96
CA ASP A 118 -24.05 24.66 6.61
C ASP A 118 -23.26 25.96 6.37
N GLN A 119 -21.92 25.88 6.34
CA GLN A 119 -21.10 27.03 6.00
C GLN A 119 -21.37 27.48 4.56
N GLN A 120 -21.33 26.57 3.58
CA GLN A 120 -21.63 26.87 2.18
C GLN A 120 -23.04 27.44 2.00
N GLN A 121 -24.05 26.84 2.64
CA GLN A 121 -25.44 27.31 2.55
C GLN A 121 -25.59 28.74 3.07
N LYS A 122 -24.87 29.09 4.15
CA LYS A 122 -24.89 30.41 4.76
C LYS A 122 -24.13 31.47 3.94
N THR A 123 -23.01 31.10 3.33
CA THR A 123 -22.13 32.06 2.63
C THR A 123 -22.42 32.18 1.14
N LEU A 124 -22.81 31.08 0.49
CA LEU A 124 -23.00 30.97 -0.96
C LEU A 124 -24.46 30.74 -1.36
N GLY A 125 -25.33 30.38 -0.42
CA GLY A 125 -26.74 30.10 -0.70
C GLY A 125 -26.99 28.74 -1.37
N ASP A 126 -25.96 27.93 -1.55
CA ASP A 126 -25.99 26.61 -2.16
C ASP A 126 -25.09 25.63 -1.40
N ARG A 127 -25.11 24.35 -1.76
CA ARG A 127 -24.33 23.30 -1.09
C ARG A 127 -23.85 22.21 -2.03
N SER A 128 -22.69 21.66 -1.71
CA SER A 128 -22.16 20.44 -2.33
C SER A 128 -23.01 19.21 -2.01
N ASP A 129 -23.18 18.35 -3.03
CA ASP A 129 -23.75 17.01 -2.86
C ASP A 129 -22.71 16.02 -2.28
N VAL A 130 -23.21 14.92 -1.70
CA VAL A 130 -22.38 13.87 -1.12
C VAL A 130 -22.27 12.69 -2.10
N GLU A 131 -21.05 12.36 -2.51
CA GLU A 131 -20.73 11.16 -3.31
C GLU A 131 -19.69 10.32 -2.55
N LEU A 132 -20.00 9.06 -2.25
CA LEU A 132 -19.15 8.23 -1.37
C LEU A 132 -18.13 7.36 -2.12
N GLN A 133 -18.33 7.13 -3.42
CA GLN A 133 -17.46 6.25 -4.22
C GLN A 133 -16.35 7.01 -4.94
N THR A 134 -16.72 8.14 -5.54
CA THR A 134 -15.83 8.99 -6.33
C THR A 134 -16.11 10.48 -6.07
N PRO A 135 -15.95 10.95 -4.82
CA PRO A 135 -16.08 12.37 -4.51
C PRO A 135 -15.03 13.19 -5.23
N ASP A 136 -15.36 14.43 -5.58
CA ASP A 136 -14.38 15.41 -6.04
C ASP A 136 -13.44 15.80 -4.89
N VAL A 137 -13.96 15.98 -3.67
CA VAL A 137 -13.13 16.28 -2.51
C VAL A 137 -13.36 15.29 -1.38
N GLN A 138 -12.30 14.54 -1.05
CA GLN A 138 -12.29 13.63 0.09
C GLN A 138 -11.66 14.32 1.30
N ILE A 139 -12.48 14.63 2.31
CA ILE A 139 -12.03 15.16 3.59
C ILE A 139 -11.71 13.99 4.52
N SER A 140 -10.57 14.06 5.19
CA SER A 140 -10.19 13.12 6.24
C SER A 140 -10.07 13.85 7.58
N VAL A 141 -10.70 13.28 8.60
CA VAL A 141 -10.62 13.74 9.98
C VAL A 141 -10.05 12.65 10.86
N HIS A 142 -9.08 13.01 11.70
CA HIS A 142 -8.51 12.12 12.70
C HIS A 142 -8.63 12.73 14.09
N ILE A 143 -9.21 11.97 15.03
CA ILE A 143 -9.32 12.37 16.43
C ILE A 143 -8.40 11.50 17.28
N ASP A 144 -7.41 12.12 17.91
CA ASP A 144 -6.56 11.49 18.92
C ASP A 144 -6.39 12.44 20.11
N ARG A 145 -6.55 11.90 21.33
CA ARG A 145 -6.36 12.65 22.60
C ARG A 145 -7.02 14.03 22.62
N ASP A 146 -8.31 14.09 22.27
CA ASP A 146 -9.12 15.31 22.20
C ASP A 146 -8.58 16.38 21.24
N VAL A 147 -7.81 15.99 20.23
CA VAL A 147 -7.37 16.86 19.13
C VAL A 147 -7.91 16.33 17.82
N CYS A 148 -8.57 17.20 17.06
CA CYS A 148 -9.05 16.92 15.72
C CYS A 148 -8.07 17.47 14.69
N THR A 149 -7.55 16.61 13.82
CA THR A 149 -6.79 16.99 12.64
C THR A 149 -7.67 16.85 11.40
N VAL A 150 -7.78 17.92 10.61
CA VAL A 150 -8.55 17.96 9.37
C VAL A 150 -7.58 18.02 8.19
N SER A 151 -7.79 17.16 7.20
CA SER A 151 -6.94 17.06 6.02
C SER A 151 -7.76 16.82 4.74
N LEU A 152 -7.20 17.20 3.60
CA LEU A 152 -7.66 16.72 2.28
C LEU A 152 -6.88 15.46 1.91
N ASP A 153 -7.57 14.45 1.38
CA ASP A 153 -6.96 13.24 0.86
C ASP A 153 -6.59 13.41 -0.61
N SER A 154 -5.29 13.53 -0.87
CA SER A 154 -4.76 13.73 -2.23
C SER A 154 -4.72 12.44 -3.05
N SER A 155 -4.91 11.27 -2.43
CA SER A 155 -4.79 9.98 -3.12
C SER A 155 -6.10 9.50 -3.74
N GLY A 156 -7.26 9.89 -3.18
CA GLY A 156 -8.57 9.42 -3.65
C GLY A 156 -8.81 7.95 -3.27
N LYS A 157 -8.74 7.01 -4.23
CA LYS A 157 -8.70 5.57 -3.90
C LYS A 157 -7.36 5.26 -3.21
N SER A 158 -7.34 4.31 -2.28
CA SER A 158 -6.08 3.98 -1.59
C SER A 158 -4.96 3.58 -2.58
N LEU A 159 -3.75 4.06 -2.34
CA LEU A 159 -2.56 3.85 -3.18
C LEU A 159 -2.13 2.39 -3.29
N HIS A 160 -2.57 1.53 -2.36
CA HIS A 160 -2.39 0.10 -2.54
C HIS A 160 -3.21 -0.46 -3.73
N ARG A 161 -4.11 0.30 -4.33
CA ARG A 161 -4.77 -0.13 -5.58
C ARG A 161 -4.05 0.57 -6.71
N ARG A 162 -3.13 -0.14 -7.36
CA ARG A 162 -2.24 0.45 -8.37
C ARG A 162 -3.01 0.73 -9.65
N GLY A 163 -3.97 -0.13 -9.96
CA GLY A 163 -4.81 -0.04 -11.16
C GLY A 163 -4.62 -1.23 -12.12
N TYR A 164 -3.49 -1.93 -12.04
CA TYR A 164 -3.22 -3.08 -12.92
C TYR A 164 -3.98 -4.37 -12.55
N ARG A 165 -4.58 -4.44 -11.35
CA ARG A 165 -5.25 -5.64 -10.86
C ARG A 165 -6.77 -5.44 -10.77
N PRO A 166 -7.60 -6.28 -11.42
CA PRO A 166 -9.04 -6.26 -11.20
C PRO A 166 -9.38 -6.66 -9.76
N ALA A 167 -10.41 -6.05 -9.17
CA ALA A 167 -10.84 -6.33 -7.81
C ALA A 167 -11.51 -7.71 -7.73
N VAL A 168 -10.73 -8.79 -7.52
CA VAL A 168 -11.27 -10.16 -7.47
C VAL A 168 -10.63 -11.00 -6.36
N GLY A 169 -11.48 -11.74 -5.63
CA GLY A 169 -11.11 -12.99 -4.94
C GLY A 169 -10.68 -12.91 -3.47
N ALA A 170 -10.47 -14.08 -2.87
CA ALA A 170 -10.15 -14.28 -1.45
C ALA A 170 -8.79 -13.67 -1.08
N ALA A 171 -8.83 -12.41 -0.61
CA ALA A 171 -7.80 -11.65 0.11
C ALA A 171 -6.32 -11.97 -0.24
N PRO A 172 -5.89 -11.65 -1.48
CA PRO A 172 -4.49 -11.67 -1.89
C PRO A 172 -3.63 -10.71 -1.04
N LEU A 173 -2.32 -10.92 -1.05
CA LEU A 173 -1.36 -9.99 -0.42
C LEU A 173 -1.56 -8.59 -1.01
N LYS A 174 -1.74 -7.57 -0.16
CA LYS A 174 -1.77 -6.18 -0.61
C LYS A 174 -0.40 -5.85 -1.21
N GLU A 175 -0.38 -5.15 -2.32
CA GLU A 175 0.85 -4.93 -3.06
C GLU A 175 1.77 -3.93 -2.32
N SER A 176 1.25 -3.16 -1.35
CA SER A 176 2.07 -2.26 -0.50
C SER A 176 2.77 -3.03 0.59
N LEU A 177 2.12 -4.10 1.09
CA LEU A 177 2.80 -5.07 1.91
C LEU A 177 3.85 -5.83 1.09
N ALA A 178 3.55 -6.27 -0.13
CA ALA A 178 4.53 -6.91 -1.00
C ALA A 178 5.78 -6.03 -1.24
N ALA A 179 5.58 -4.76 -1.61
CA ALA A 179 6.67 -3.79 -1.72
C ALA A 179 7.45 -3.62 -0.41
N ALA A 180 6.76 -3.57 0.72
CA ALA A 180 7.41 -3.50 2.04
C ALA A 180 8.23 -4.76 2.36
N LEU A 181 7.74 -5.96 2.05
CA LEU A 181 8.50 -7.21 2.26
C LEU A 181 9.77 -7.25 1.40
N ILE A 182 9.68 -6.78 0.15
CA ILE A 182 10.82 -6.67 -0.77
C ILE A 182 11.85 -5.65 -0.26
N GLN A 183 11.41 -4.54 0.34
CA GLN A 183 12.32 -3.57 0.95
C GLN A 183 12.94 -4.09 2.26
N LEU A 184 12.16 -4.76 3.11
CA LEU A 184 12.62 -5.33 4.37
C LEU A 184 13.65 -6.45 4.20
N SER A 185 13.57 -7.23 3.12
CA SER A 185 14.56 -8.27 2.83
C SER A 185 15.92 -7.72 2.42
N GLY A 186 15.98 -6.45 1.99
CA GLY A 186 17.17 -5.88 1.37
C GLY A 186 17.43 -6.39 -0.05
N TRP A 187 16.46 -7.03 -0.72
CA TRP A 187 16.62 -7.52 -2.09
C TRP A 187 17.01 -6.39 -3.05
N GLN A 188 18.04 -6.66 -3.85
CA GLN A 188 18.54 -5.77 -4.90
C GLN A 188 18.15 -6.30 -6.29
N PRO A 189 17.83 -5.42 -7.26
CA PRO A 189 17.43 -5.80 -8.62
C PRO A 189 18.41 -6.71 -9.38
N GLU A 190 19.68 -6.73 -9.01
CA GLU A 190 20.74 -7.55 -9.61
C GLU A 190 20.72 -9.01 -9.09
N GLN A 191 19.88 -9.30 -8.10
CA GLN A 191 19.71 -10.64 -7.57
C GLN A 191 18.50 -11.31 -8.20
N MET A 192 18.64 -12.57 -8.61
CA MET A 192 17.50 -13.35 -9.07
C MET A 192 16.40 -13.39 -8.01
N PHE A 193 15.16 -13.18 -8.43
CA PHE A 193 13.98 -13.25 -7.58
C PHE A 193 13.11 -14.44 -8.00
N TYR A 194 12.65 -15.24 -7.04
CA TYR A 194 11.69 -16.30 -7.33
C TYR A 194 10.62 -16.41 -6.25
N ASP A 195 9.35 -16.39 -6.65
CA ASP A 195 8.23 -16.77 -5.80
C ASP A 195 7.59 -18.10 -6.27
N PRO A 196 7.82 -19.23 -5.56
CA PRO A 196 7.29 -20.53 -5.96
C PRO A 196 5.82 -20.76 -5.56
N LEU A 197 5.19 -19.77 -4.90
CA LEU A 197 3.79 -19.78 -4.47
C LEU A 197 3.17 -18.41 -4.79
N CYS A 198 3.37 -17.95 -6.02
CA CYS A 198 3.15 -16.55 -6.39
C CYS A 198 1.67 -16.16 -6.45
N GLY A 199 0.75 -17.13 -6.50
CA GLY A 199 -0.66 -16.90 -6.75
C GLY A 199 -0.84 -15.98 -7.96
N SER A 200 -1.55 -14.87 -7.76
CA SER A 200 -1.78 -13.84 -8.79
C SER A 200 -0.57 -12.94 -9.11
N GLY A 201 0.64 -13.32 -8.70
CA GLY A 201 1.90 -12.67 -9.09
C GLY A 201 2.30 -11.41 -8.32
N THR A 202 1.65 -11.07 -7.20
CA THR A 202 1.85 -9.76 -6.53
C THR A 202 3.30 -9.47 -6.16
N LEU A 203 4.03 -10.44 -5.62
CA LEU A 203 5.45 -10.27 -5.24
C LEU A 203 6.36 -10.10 -6.48
N PRO A 204 6.31 -10.99 -7.50
CA PRO A 204 7.03 -10.79 -8.76
C PRO A 204 6.72 -9.45 -9.46
N LEU A 205 5.47 -9.00 -9.44
CA LEU A 205 5.06 -7.74 -10.05
C LEU A 205 5.69 -6.54 -9.34
N GLU A 206 5.56 -6.44 -8.02
CA GLU A 206 6.18 -5.33 -7.26
C GLU A 206 7.71 -5.34 -7.33
N ALA A 207 8.32 -6.53 -7.39
CA ALA A 207 9.76 -6.67 -7.63
C ALA A 207 10.16 -6.12 -9.01
N SER A 208 9.37 -6.43 -10.04
CA SER A 208 9.60 -5.96 -11.41
C SER A 208 9.44 -4.45 -11.53
N LEU A 209 8.37 -3.88 -10.95
CA LEU A 209 8.15 -2.43 -10.93
C LEU A 209 9.29 -1.70 -10.19
N LYS A 210 9.83 -2.27 -9.11
CA LYS A 210 10.99 -1.73 -8.42
C LYS A 210 12.26 -1.81 -9.30
N ALA A 211 12.52 -2.97 -9.91
CA ALA A 211 13.73 -3.21 -10.69
C ALA A 211 13.79 -2.40 -12.00
N LEU A 212 12.65 -2.20 -12.65
CA LEU A 212 12.50 -1.40 -13.87
C LEU A 212 12.31 0.10 -13.57
N ASN A 213 12.34 0.50 -12.30
CA ASN A 213 12.10 1.88 -11.88
C ASN A 213 10.75 2.46 -12.36
N ILE A 214 9.71 1.64 -12.36
CA ILE A 214 8.36 2.04 -12.75
C ILE A 214 7.61 2.57 -11.53
N ALA A 215 7.07 3.78 -11.64
CA ALA A 215 6.26 4.39 -10.59
C ALA A 215 4.89 3.69 -10.49
N PRO A 216 4.47 3.22 -9.30
CA PRO A 216 3.23 2.46 -9.14
C PRO A 216 1.97 3.29 -9.45
N GLY A 217 2.05 4.61 -9.35
CA GLY A 217 0.95 5.52 -9.62
C GLY A 217 0.60 5.68 -11.10
N LEU A 218 1.48 5.28 -12.04
CA LEU A 218 1.24 5.39 -13.49
C LEU A 218 0.05 4.54 -13.97
N PHE A 219 -0.32 3.50 -13.23
CA PHE A 219 -1.42 2.62 -13.59
C PHE A 219 -2.78 3.12 -13.07
N ARG A 220 -2.81 4.25 -12.37
CA ARG A 220 -4.03 4.78 -11.77
C ARG A 220 -4.75 5.67 -12.77
N GLU A 221 -6.08 5.53 -12.80
CA GLU A 221 -6.93 6.40 -13.62
C GLU A 221 -6.91 7.85 -13.15
N GLN A 222 -6.86 8.06 -11.82
CA GLN A 222 -6.86 9.38 -11.20
C GLN A 222 -6.35 9.35 -9.75
N PHE A 223 -5.82 10.49 -9.30
CA PHE A 223 -5.56 10.84 -7.92
C PHE A 223 -6.64 11.79 -7.37
N GLY A 224 -6.76 11.86 -6.04
CA GLY A 224 -7.76 12.70 -5.38
C GLY A 224 -7.46 14.20 -5.46
N PHE A 225 -6.22 14.59 -5.76
CA PHE A 225 -5.84 16.01 -5.91
C PHE A 225 -6.18 16.60 -7.28
N GLU A 226 -6.51 15.77 -8.28
CA GLU A 226 -6.73 16.25 -9.66
C GLU A 226 -8.02 17.06 -9.81
N THR A 227 -8.96 16.90 -8.89
CA THR A 227 -10.24 17.61 -8.79
C THR A 227 -10.18 18.83 -7.86
N TRP A 228 -9.04 19.10 -7.21
CA TRP A 228 -8.92 20.25 -6.31
C TRP A 228 -8.93 21.57 -7.10
N LEU A 229 -9.46 22.63 -6.48
CA LEU A 229 -9.55 23.96 -7.10
C LEU A 229 -8.17 24.53 -7.51
N ASP A 230 -7.11 24.10 -6.83
CA ASP A 230 -5.72 24.51 -7.08
C ASP A 230 -4.88 23.42 -7.77
N ALA A 231 -5.52 22.43 -8.38
CA ALA A 231 -4.85 21.38 -9.15
C ALA A 231 -3.98 21.99 -10.27
N ASP A 232 -2.80 21.40 -10.49
CA ASP A 232 -1.86 21.81 -11.53
C ASP A 232 -1.61 20.65 -12.51
N PRO A 233 -2.46 20.50 -13.55
CA PRO A 233 -2.33 19.43 -14.53
C PRO A 233 -1.01 19.48 -15.30
N ALA A 234 -0.43 20.67 -15.48
CA ALA A 234 0.84 20.83 -16.18
C ALA A 234 2.00 20.26 -15.35
N LEU A 235 2.03 20.54 -14.04
CA LEU A 235 2.99 19.96 -13.12
C LEU A 235 2.85 18.44 -13.01
N LEU A 236 1.60 17.93 -12.94
CA LEU A 236 1.38 16.48 -12.95
C LEU A 236 1.90 15.83 -14.24
N GLY A 237 1.59 16.43 -15.40
CA GLY A 237 2.07 15.95 -16.70
C GLY A 237 3.60 15.88 -16.78
N GLN A 238 4.30 16.89 -16.24
CA GLN A 238 5.77 16.88 -16.15
C GLN A 238 6.28 15.72 -15.28
N LEU A 239 5.70 15.50 -14.09
CA LEU A 239 6.11 14.43 -13.19
C LEU A 239 5.83 13.03 -13.76
N ILE A 240 4.73 12.86 -14.51
CA ILE A 240 4.42 11.62 -15.22
C ILE A 240 5.47 11.38 -16.30
N GLN A 241 5.77 12.38 -17.13
CA GLN A 241 6.79 12.28 -18.17
C GLN A 241 8.17 11.94 -17.58
N GLU A 242 8.58 12.61 -16.50
CA GLU A 242 9.82 12.28 -15.78
C GLU A 242 9.84 10.83 -15.29
N ALA A 243 8.69 10.33 -14.81
CA ALA A 243 8.58 8.95 -14.34
C ALA A 243 8.70 7.94 -15.48
N GLU A 244 8.08 8.19 -16.62
CA GLU A 244 8.18 7.37 -17.83
C GLU A 244 9.60 7.36 -18.40
N GLU A 245 10.25 8.52 -18.51
CA GLU A 245 11.63 8.64 -19.00
C GLU A 245 12.68 8.00 -18.07
N SER A 246 12.36 7.85 -16.78
CA SER A 246 13.25 7.23 -15.79
C SER A 246 13.18 5.69 -15.75
N GLN A 247 12.26 5.08 -16.50
CA GLN A 247 12.10 3.63 -16.53
C GLN A 247 13.31 2.96 -17.19
N ARG A 248 13.56 1.71 -16.80
CA ARG A 248 14.60 0.87 -17.43
C ARG A 248 13.94 -0.09 -18.40
N ASP A 249 14.56 -0.30 -19.56
CA ASP A 249 14.05 -1.22 -20.57
C ASP A 249 14.21 -2.69 -20.20
N ASN A 250 15.18 -3.02 -19.34
CA ASN A 250 15.55 -4.41 -19.04
C ASN A 250 15.76 -4.61 -17.54
N LEU A 251 15.37 -5.80 -17.07
CA LEU A 251 15.68 -6.24 -15.72
C LEU A 251 17.19 -6.54 -15.57
N PRO A 252 17.83 -6.11 -14.47
CA PRO A 252 19.22 -6.47 -14.20
C PRO A 252 19.42 -7.97 -13.92
N ALA A 253 18.41 -8.63 -13.36
CA ALA A 253 18.39 -10.08 -13.14
C ALA A 253 16.98 -10.66 -13.33
N PRO A 254 16.85 -11.98 -13.60
CA PRO A 254 15.54 -12.60 -13.83
C PRO A 254 14.61 -12.56 -12.61
N ILE A 255 13.31 -12.41 -12.87
CA ILE A 255 12.24 -12.49 -11.87
C ILE A 255 11.27 -13.59 -12.29
N TRP A 256 11.09 -14.59 -11.44
CA TRP A 256 10.28 -15.79 -11.71
C TRP A 256 9.13 -15.91 -10.70
N GLY A 257 8.02 -16.48 -11.14
CA GLY A 257 6.87 -16.82 -10.31
C GLY A 257 6.27 -18.15 -10.74
N SER A 258 5.91 -19.00 -9.79
CA SER A 258 5.13 -20.21 -10.08
C SER A 258 4.08 -20.46 -9.03
N ASP A 259 3.06 -21.21 -9.39
CA ASP A 259 2.02 -21.72 -8.52
C ASP A 259 1.50 -23.03 -9.10
N ARG A 260 0.92 -23.92 -8.30
CA ARG A 260 0.37 -25.18 -8.82
C ARG A 260 -0.95 -24.97 -9.58
N ASP A 261 -1.67 -23.89 -9.27
CA ASP A 261 -2.97 -23.60 -9.84
C ASP A 261 -2.80 -22.79 -11.12
N GLU A 262 -3.16 -23.41 -12.25
CA GLU A 262 -3.05 -22.80 -13.58
C GLU A 262 -3.91 -21.53 -13.69
N ALA A 263 -5.10 -21.50 -13.07
CA ALA A 263 -6.00 -20.36 -13.15
C ALA A 263 -5.44 -19.12 -12.43
N VAL A 264 -4.69 -19.30 -11.33
CA VAL A 264 -4.03 -18.15 -10.66
C VAL A 264 -2.82 -17.66 -11.45
N ILE A 265 -2.13 -18.54 -12.19
CA ILE A 265 -1.05 -18.17 -13.10
C ILE A 265 -1.58 -17.38 -14.29
N GLU A 266 -2.71 -17.78 -14.89
CA GLU A 266 -3.38 -16.97 -15.92
C GLU A 266 -3.72 -15.56 -15.40
N GLN A 267 -4.19 -15.47 -14.14
CA GLN A 267 -4.43 -14.17 -13.50
C GLN A 267 -3.15 -13.37 -13.28
N ALA A 268 -2.04 -14.02 -12.92
CA ALA A 268 -0.73 -13.38 -12.79
C ALA A 268 -0.23 -12.82 -14.12
N ILE A 269 -0.38 -13.59 -15.22
CA ILE A 269 -0.04 -13.17 -16.59
C ILE A 269 -0.92 -11.99 -17.02
N SER A 270 -2.22 -12.03 -16.73
CA SER A 270 -3.14 -10.91 -17.01
C SER A 270 -2.72 -9.65 -16.25
N ASN A 271 -2.39 -9.76 -14.95
CA ASN A 271 -1.91 -8.63 -14.16
C ASN A 271 -0.59 -8.07 -14.71
N ALA A 272 0.35 -8.94 -15.11
CA ALA A 272 1.63 -8.54 -15.69
C ALA A 272 1.46 -7.83 -17.04
N THR A 273 0.49 -8.26 -17.84
CA THR A 273 0.09 -7.56 -19.07
C THR A 273 -0.41 -6.15 -18.76
N ASN A 274 -1.29 -6.01 -17.76
CA ASN A 274 -1.90 -4.73 -17.40
C ASN A 274 -0.90 -3.70 -16.86
N CYS A 275 0.23 -4.13 -16.28
CA CYS A 275 1.32 -3.23 -15.89
C CYS A 275 2.50 -3.21 -16.86
N GLY A 276 2.39 -3.83 -18.04
CA GLY A 276 3.39 -3.76 -19.10
C GLY A 276 4.68 -4.55 -18.85
N VAL A 277 4.70 -5.46 -17.87
CA VAL A 277 5.91 -6.20 -17.47
C VAL A 277 5.88 -7.69 -17.77
N LEU A 278 4.88 -8.18 -18.51
CA LEU A 278 4.77 -9.61 -18.84
C LEU A 278 6.05 -10.18 -19.46
N ASN A 279 6.69 -9.46 -20.38
CA ASN A 279 7.91 -9.90 -21.06
C ASN A 279 9.15 -9.94 -20.13
N HIS A 280 9.02 -9.46 -18.89
CA HIS A 280 10.10 -9.43 -17.91
C HIS A 280 9.98 -10.53 -16.84
N ILE A 281 8.81 -11.18 -16.72
CA ILE A 281 8.56 -12.16 -15.67
C ILE A 281 8.29 -13.53 -16.29
N TYR A 282 9.00 -14.55 -15.80
CA TYR A 282 8.68 -15.93 -16.14
C TYR A 282 7.61 -16.47 -15.17
N PHE A 283 6.43 -16.78 -15.69
CA PHE A 283 5.35 -17.45 -14.95
C PHE A 283 5.15 -18.88 -15.45
N ALA A 284 4.97 -19.83 -14.52
CA ALA A 284 4.70 -21.22 -14.87
C ALA A 284 3.84 -21.95 -13.84
N PRO A 285 2.94 -22.85 -14.26
CA PRO A 285 2.21 -23.73 -13.35
C PRO A 285 3.14 -24.88 -12.88
N ILE A 286 3.69 -24.76 -11.66
CA ILE A 286 4.65 -25.73 -11.09
C ILE A 286 4.21 -26.06 -9.66
N ASP A 287 4.06 -27.35 -9.35
CA ASP A 287 3.83 -27.77 -7.96
C ASP A 287 5.09 -27.56 -7.12
N LEU A 288 4.91 -27.16 -5.85
CA LEU A 288 6.01 -26.96 -4.92
C LEU A 288 6.96 -28.17 -4.84
N ALA A 289 6.43 -29.39 -5.00
CA ALA A 289 7.20 -30.64 -5.04
C ALA A 289 8.24 -30.70 -6.16
N ASP A 290 8.06 -29.93 -7.23
CA ASP A 290 8.84 -29.99 -8.46
C ASP A 290 9.68 -28.72 -8.69
N VAL A 291 9.50 -27.71 -7.83
CA VAL A 291 10.29 -26.48 -7.84
C VAL A 291 11.78 -26.78 -7.65
N VAL A 292 12.62 -26.20 -8.50
CA VAL A 292 14.10 -26.27 -8.44
C VAL A 292 14.70 -24.88 -8.51
N ALA A 293 15.88 -24.68 -7.92
CA ALA A 293 16.59 -23.42 -8.07
C ALA A 293 17.01 -23.21 -9.53
N PRO A 294 16.62 -22.09 -10.15
CA PRO A 294 16.97 -21.81 -11.55
C PRO A 294 18.42 -21.36 -11.75
N THR A 295 19.09 -20.95 -10.67
CA THR A 295 20.49 -20.49 -10.65
C THR A 295 21.15 -20.91 -9.33
N ASP A 296 22.47 -20.74 -9.23
CA ASP A 296 23.24 -21.11 -8.03
C ASP A 296 22.95 -20.20 -6.82
N SER A 297 22.44 -18.99 -7.05
CA SER A 297 22.13 -18.03 -5.98
C SER A 297 21.01 -17.09 -6.36
N GLY A 298 20.18 -16.74 -5.39
CA GLY A 298 19.09 -15.79 -5.56
C GLY A 298 18.35 -15.57 -4.25
N VAL A 299 17.24 -14.84 -4.36
CA VAL A 299 16.31 -14.59 -3.28
C VAL A 299 14.98 -15.24 -3.60
N LEU A 300 14.57 -16.18 -2.75
CA LEU A 300 13.25 -16.79 -2.79
C LEU A 300 12.32 -16.05 -1.85
N PHE A 301 11.14 -15.67 -2.31
CA PHE A 301 10.09 -15.08 -1.48
C PHE A 301 8.84 -15.93 -1.58
N CYS A 302 8.18 -16.24 -0.48
CA CYS A 302 6.86 -16.87 -0.58
C CYS A 302 5.92 -16.41 0.54
N ASN A 303 4.64 -16.37 0.19
CA ASN A 303 3.53 -16.13 1.10
C ASN A 303 2.64 -17.39 1.12
N PRO A 304 3.10 -18.49 1.77
CA PRO A 304 2.33 -19.71 1.83
C PRO A 304 0.97 -19.49 2.51
N PRO A 305 -0.03 -20.34 2.21
CA PRO A 305 -1.32 -20.27 2.86
C PRO A 305 -1.19 -20.47 4.39
N TYR A 306 -1.98 -19.73 5.15
CA TYR A 306 -2.12 -19.90 6.59
C TYR A 306 -3.60 -19.65 6.99
N GLY A 307 -4.17 -20.51 7.86
CA GLY A 307 -5.57 -20.46 8.29
C GLY A 307 -6.53 -21.34 7.46
N GLU A 308 -7.86 -21.18 7.59
CA GLU A 308 -8.89 -21.94 6.84
C GLU A 308 -8.90 -21.69 5.30
N ARG A 309 -7.84 -21.11 4.75
CA ARG A 309 -7.72 -20.71 3.33
C ARG A 309 -7.50 -21.88 2.38
N LEU A 310 -7.02 -23.01 2.90
CA LEU A 310 -7.15 -24.29 2.22
C LEU A 310 -8.25 -25.04 2.98
N GLY A 311 -9.15 -25.70 2.26
CA GLY A 311 -10.35 -26.34 2.83
C GLY A 311 -10.05 -27.21 4.05
N ARG A 312 -11.10 -27.51 4.84
CA ARG A 312 -11.07 -28.26 6.10
C ARG A 312 -10.26 -29.59 6.07
N ASP A 313 -9.91 -30.10 4.90
CA ASP A 313 -9.21 -31.37 4.67
C ASP A 313 -7.72 -31.23 4.24
N SER A 314 -7.14 -30.02 4.28
CA SER A 314 -5.74 -29.81 3.88
C SER A 314 -4.78 -29.81 5.08
N ASP A 315 -3.83 -30.74 5.09
CA ASP A 315 -2.75 -30.77 6.07
C ASP A 315 -1.70 -29.69 5.76
N LEU A 316 -1.94 -28.47 6.26
CA LEU A 316 -0.99 -27.35 6.18
C LEU A 316 0.35 -27.68 6.83
N GLY A 317 0.39 -28.57 7.83
CA GLY A 317 1.63 -28.99 8.47
C GLY A 317 2.54 -29.75 7.50
N ALA A 318 1.97 -30.70 6.76
CA ALA A 318 2.68 -31.43 5.71
C ALA A 318 3.17 -30.51 4.59
N PHE A 319 2.36 -29.52 4.18
CA PHE A 319 2.75 -28.53 3.17
C PHE A 319 3.95 -27.67 3.62
N TYR A 320 3.95 -27.18 4.86
CA TYR A 320 5.09 -26.40 5.38
C TYR A 320 6.35 -27.25 5.53
N LYS A 321 6.21 -28.54 5.87
CA LYS A 321 7.32 -29.48 5.88
C LYS A 321 7.92 -29.67 4.48
N GLN A 322 7.06 -29.89 3.47
CA GLN A 322 7.48 -30.00 2.08
C GLN A 322 8.21 -28.74 1.60
N LEU A 323 7.71 -27.54 1.96
CA LEU A 323 8.40 -26.28 1.69
C LEU A 323 9.82 -26.28 2.29
N GLY A 324 9.95 -26.68 3.56
CA GLY A 324 11.25 -26.83 4.22
C GLY A 324 12.20 -27.78 3.50
N ASP A 325 11.71 -28.96 3.11
CA ASP A 325 12.48 -29.97 2.39
C ASP A 325 12.94 -29.45 1.02
N VAL A 326 12.08 -28.77 0.27
CA VAL A 326 12.42 -28.14 -1.03
C VAL A 326 13.50 -27.08 -0.84
N LEU A 327 13.34 -26.16 0.11
CA LEU A 327 14.34 -25.13 0.39
C LEU A 327 15.70 -25.74 0.76
N LYS A 328 15.70 -26.76 1.62
CA LYS A 328 16.93 -27.43 2.08
C LYS A 328 17.65 -28.17 0.96
N HIS A 329 16.91 -28.88 0.12
CA HIS A 329 17.50 -29.81 -0.85
C HIS A 329 17.77 -29.18 -2.21
N ARG A 330 17.05 -28.12 -2.59
CA ARG A 330 17.06 -27.60 -3.95
C ARG A 330 17.48 -26.13 -4.07
N PHE A 331 17.57 -25.40 -2.96
CA PHE A 331 17.92 -23.97 -2.93
C PHE A 331 19.19 -23.68 -2.13
N LYS A 332 20.15 -24.61 -2.13
CA LYS A 332 21.48 -24.36 -1.57
C LYS A 332 22.13 -23.17 -2.28
N GLY A 333 22.70 -22.23 -1.52
CA GLY A 333 23.27 -20.97 -2.02
C GLY A 333 22.27 -19.79 -2.06
N TRP A 334 20.99 -20.03 -1.75
CA TRP A 334 19.96 -18.99 -1.78
C TRP A 334 19.64 -18.41 -0.40
N THR A 335 18.98 -17.25 -0.40
CA THR A 335 18.28 -16.71 0.77
C THR A 335 16.79 -16.83 0.56
N ALA A 336 16.05 -17.41 1.52
CA ALA A 336 14.61 -17.52 1.46
C ALA A 336 13.92 -16.60 2.49
N PHE A 337 12.83 -15.97 2.08
CA PHE A 337 11.94 -15.16 2.91
C PHE A 337 10.54 -15.75 2.88
N VAL A 338 10.07 -16.25 4.03
CA VAL A 338 8.75 -16.88 4.16
C VAL A 338 7.87 -16.02 5.05
N LEU A 339 6.73 -15.56 4.53
CA LEU A 339 5.71 -14.88 5.31
C LEU A 339 4.78 -15.90 5.97
N SER A 340 4.55 -15.79 7.28
CA SER A 340 3.53 -16.61 7.94
C SER A 340 2.80 -15.86 9.06
N GLY A 341 1.49 -16.07 9.12
CA GLY A 341 0.63 -15.64 10.23
C GLY A 341 0.45 -16.70 11.32
N ASN A 342 1.06 -17.90 11.18
CA ASN A 342 0.86 -19.01 12.12
C ASN A 342 2.22 -19.57 12.60
N LYS A 343 2.46 -19.45 13.91
CA LYS A 343 3.70 -19.88 14.55
C LYS A 343 3.90 -21.40 14.52
N GLU A 344 2.84 -22.18 14.68
CA GLU A 344 2.89 -23.66 14.68
C GLU A 344 3.23 -24.18 13.28
N LEU A 345 2.56 -23.67 12.24
CA LEU A 345 2.88 -24.03 10.86
C LEU A 345 4.32 -23.67 10.49
N SER A 346 4.80 -22.51 10.96
CA SER A 346 6.17 -22.07 10.73
C SER A 346 7.22 -23.01 11.34
N GLN A 347 6.89 -23.76 12.40
CA GLN A 347 7.79 -24.75 12.99
C GLN A 347 7.94 -25.99 12.11
N SER A 348 6.90 -26.33 11.33
CA SER A 348 6.91 -27.48 10.42
C SER A 348 7.90 -27.33 9.26
N ILE A 349 8.37 -26.11 8.96
CA ILE A 349 9.43 -25.87 7.96
C ILE A 349 10.72 -26.63 8.33
N GLY A 350 10.98 -26.89 9.61
CA GLY A 350 12.15 -27.68 10.02
C GLY A 350 13.51 -27.01 9.77
N LEU A 351 13.53 -25.75 9.37
CA LEU A 351 14.72 -24.92 9.20
C LEU A 351 14.80 -23.84 10.29
N LYS A 352 16.01 -23.48 10.70
CA LYS A 352 16.23 -22.39 11.66
C LYS A 352 16.31 -21.06 10.91
N SER A 353 15.36 -20.16 11.16
CA SER A 353 15.39 -18.79 10.63
C SER A 353 16.57 -17.99 11.22
N SER A 354 17.33 -17.28 10.39
CA SER A 354 18.41 -16.38 10.83
C SER A 354 17.88 -15.03 11.33
N GLN A 355 16.74 -14.58 10.82
CA GLN A 355 16.07 -13.34 11.24
C GLN A 355 14.55 -13.49 11.16
N ARG A 356 13.83 -12.74 12.01
CA ARG A 356 12.37 -12.62 11.98
C ARG A 356 11.97 -11.15 12.10
N MET A 357 11.12 -10.69 11.19
CA MET A 357 10.61 -9.32 11.15
C MET A 357 9.10 -9.35 11.33
N ALA A 358 8.59 -8.61 12.31
CA ALA A 358 7.14 -8.51 12.56
C ALA A 358 6.49 -7.59 11.52
N VAL A 359 5.41 -8.05 10.90
CA VAL A 359 4.64 -7.31 9.90
C VAL A 359 3.15 -7.60 10.08
N TYR A 360 2.28 -6.80 9.46
CA TYR A 360 0.83 -6.99 9.53
C TYR A 360 0.24 -7.18 8.13
N ASN A 361 -0.46 -8.29 7.91
CA ASN A 361 -1.28 -8.49 6.72
C ASN A 361 -2.74 -8.11 7.04
N GLY A 362 -3.08 -6.84 6.78
CA GLY A 362 -4.32 -6.27 7.29
C GLY A 362 -4.27 -6.18 8.82
N ALA A 363 -5.24 -6.78 9.50
CA ALA A 363 -5.25 -6.87 10.96
C ALA A 363 -4.46 -8.08 11.49
N LEU A 364 -4.06 -9.01 10.63
CA LEU A 364 -3.41 -10.25 11.06
C LEU A 364 -1.91 -10.01 11.32
N PRO A 365 -1.41 -10.28 12.54
CA PRO A 365 0.01 -10.25 12.82
C PRO A 365 0.71 -11.41 12.10
N CYS A 366 1.76 -11.09 11.35
CA CYS A 366 2.58 -12.05 10.62
C CYS A 366 4.07 -11.85 10.95
N GLN A 367 4.88 -12.82 10.55
CA GLN A 367 6.34 -12.74 10.58
C GLN A 367 6.90 -13.02 9.20
N LEU A 368 7.80 -12.15 8.73
CA LEU A 368 8.69 -12.44 7.62
C LEU A 368 9.95 -13.10 8.18
N MET A 369 10.16 -14.37 7.84
CA MET A 369 11.27 -15.17 8.34
C MET A 369 12.33 -15.32 7.26
N LYS A 370 13.58 -14.95 7.59
CA LYS A 370 14.75 -15.13 6.71
C LYS A 370 15.41 -16.47 7.00
N TYR A 371 15.75 -17.21 5.96
CA TYR A 371 16.54 -18.44 5.99
C TYR A 371 17.74 -18.30 5.06
N GLU A 372 18.91 -18.65 5.57
CA GLU A 372 20.14 -18.74 4.76
C GLU A 372 20.38 -20.21 4.47
N LEU A 373 20.42 -20.58 3.19
CA LEU A 373 20.41 -21.97 2.74
C LEU A 373 21.84 -22.32 2.29
N TYR A 374 22.59 -23.01 3.16
CA TYR A 374 24.02 -23.30 2.98
C TYR A 374 24.35 -24.74 2.56
#